data_AF-A0A285JAN8-F1
#
_entry.id   AF-A0A285JAN8-F1
#
_cell.length_a   1.000
_cell.length_b   1.000
_cell.length_c   1.000
_cell.angle_alpha   90.00
_cell.angle_beta   90.00
_cell.angle_gamma   90.00
#
_symmetry.space_group_name_H-M   'P 1'
#
loop_
_entity.id
_entity.type
_entity.pdbx_description
1 polymer ?
#
loop_
_entity_poly.entity_id
_entity_poly.type
_entity_poly.pdbx_seq_one_letter_code
_entity_poly.pdbx_strand_id
1 'polypeptide(L)'
;MPSLARIDWVESSAAERLEAMRRATGRQVCAMARAVEWDQESHEVIGWISAQICVDLGSALTLFMNAEPEHFNKIPRQNVAGPAQGRCAQLDALCQRINAGFYLPDPTRQMIGAERLVAWMDAQGEDIKRGTPGRWQLNAAVVSPMMTTGTHKGRRRVQKNNKSLLGKLISPLFA
;
A
#
# COMPACT_ATOMS: atom_id res chain seq x y z
N MET A 1 18.76 -13.20 13.78
CA MET A 1 18.12 -12.90 12.48
C MET A 1 19.06 -12.02 11.67
N PRO A 2 19.22 -12.24 10.35
CA PRO A 2 20.00 -11.32 9.54
C PRO A 2 19.28 -9.97 9.50
N SER A 3 19.99 -8.90 9.86
CA SER A 3 19.50 -7.54 9.71
C SER A 3 19.72 -7.10 8.26
N LEU A 4 18.72 -6.50 7.62
CA LEU A 4 18.90 -5.84 6.32
C LEU A 4 19.97 -4.74 6.37
N ALA A 5 20.34 -4.27 7.56
CA ALA A 5 21.44 -3.32 7.78
C ALA A 5 22.84 -3.89 7.55
N ARG A 6 23.00 -5.20 7.36
CA ARG A 6 24.30 -5.84 7.10
C ARG A 6 24.65 -5.94 5.61
N ILE A 7 23.74 -5.51 4.74
CA ILE A 7 23.93 -5.58 3.30
C ILE A 7 24.27 -4.20 2.81
N ASP A 8 25.33 -4.15 2.00
CA ASP A 8 25.62 -2.99 1.22
C ASP A 8 24.64 -2.95 0.05
N TRP A 9 23.60 -2.13 0.18
CA TRP A 9 22.55 -2.01 -0.83
C TRP A 9 23.04 -1.40 -2.13
N VAL A 10 24.22 -0.76 -2.14
CA VAL A 10 24.82 -0.19 -3.34
C VAL A 10 25.65 -1.26 -4.06
N GLU A 11 26.56 -1.92 -3.33
CA GLU A 11 27.54 -2.83 -3.93
C GLU A 11 27.01 -4.26 -4.14
N SER A 12 25.92 -4.66 -3.47
CA SER A 12 25.38 -6.02 -3.61
C SER A 12 24.62 -6.20 -4.93
N SER A 13 24.70 -7.40 -5.51
CA SER A 13 23.89 -7.77 -6.68
C SER A 13 22.40 -7.84 -6.35
N ALA A 14 21.54 -7.73 -7.36
CA ALA A 14 20.08 -7.87 -7.18
C ALA A 14 19.70 -9.22 -6.55
N ALA A 15 20.38 -10.31 -6.90
CA ALA A 15 20.16 -11.63 -6.32
C ALA A 15 20.47 -11.68 -4.82
N GLU A 16 21.56 -11.06 -4.38
CA GLU A 16 21.93 -10.98 -2.96
C GLU A 16 20.95 -10.10 -2.16
N ARG A 17 20.57 -8.94 -2.73
CA ARG A 17 19.54 -8.06 -2.16
C ARG A 17 18.22 -8.82 -1.98
N LEU A 18 17.78 -9.59 -2.97
CA LEU A 18 16.57 -10.41 -2.89
C LEU A 18 16.67 -11.55 -1.87
N GLU A 19 17.80 -12.25 -1.81
CA GLU A 19 17.97 -13.35 -0.87
C GLU A 19 17.92 -12.87 0.59
N ALA A 20 18.41 -11.66 0.84
CA ALA A 20 18.26 -11.02 2.12
C ALA A 20 16.83 -10.63 2.46
N MET A 21 16.11 -10.08 1.48
CA MET A 21 14.71 -9.73 1.63
C MET A 21 13.86 -10.96 1.96
N ARG A 22 14.16 -12.12 1.37
CA ARG A 22 13.48 -13.40 1.70
C ARG A 22 13.68 -13.84 3.14
N ARG A 23 14.78 -13.44 3.78
CA ARG A 23 15.08 -13.74 5.19
C ARG A 23 14.59 -12.65 6.15
N ALA A 24 14.07 -11.55 5.62
CA ALA A 24 13.57 -10.43 6.40
C ALA A 24 12.22 -10.75 7.02
N THR A 25 11.97 -10.17 8.19
CA THR A 25 10.64 -10.16 8.81
C THR A 25 9.70 -9.24 8.02
N GLY A 26 8.39 -9.46 8.10
CA GLY A 26 7.41 -8.57 7.46
C GLY A 26 7.56 -7.10 7.87
N ARG A 27 7.96 -6.83 9.12
CA ARG A 27 8.25 -5.46 9.58
C ARG A 27 9.43 -4.83 8.84
N GLN A 28 10.49 -5.61 8.61
CA GLN A 28 11.65 -5.17 7.84
C GLN A 28 11.29 -4.97 6.36
N VAL A 29 10.44 -5.83 5.78
CA VAL A 29 9.94 -5.65 4.41
C VAL A 29 9.12 -4.36 4.28
N CYS A 30 8.20 -4.06 5.22
CA CYS A 30 7.49 -2.79 5.23
C CYS A 30 8.42 -1.59 5.41
N ALA A 31 9.44 -1.69 6.28
CA ALA A 31 10.42 -0.63 6.45
C ALA A 31 11.19 -0.37 5.14
N MET A 32 11.59 -1.44 4.44
CA MET A 32 12.24 -1.34 3.13
C MET A 32 11.31 -0.73 2.08
N ALA A 33 10.04 -1.15 2.01
CA ALA A 33 9.05 -0.57 1.08
C ALA A 33 8.93 0.95 1.21
N ARG A 34 9.16 1.49 2.41
CA ARG A 34 9.06 2.92 2.70
C ARG A 34 10.35 3.69 2.42
N ALA A 35 11.49 3.00 2.34
CA ALA A 35 12.82 3.60 2.28
C ALA A 35 13.57 3.32 0.98
N VAL A 36 13.17 2.31 0.21
CA VAL A 36 13.84 1.93 -1.04
C VAL A 36 13.78 3.10 -2.04
N GLU A 37 14.92 3.36 -2.66
CA GLU A 37 15.05 4.35 -3.72
C GLU A 37 14.58 3.75 -5.06
N TRP A 38 13.95 4.59 -5.88
CA TRP A 38 13.49 4.17 -7.20
C TRP A 38 14.56 4.43 -8.25
N ASP A 39 15.57 3.58 -8.31
CA ASP A 39 16.59 3.56 -9.38
C ASP A 39 16.40 2.36 -10.33
N GLN A 40 17.23 2.26 -11.37
CA GLN A 40 17.14 1.18 -12.36
C GLN A 40 17.49 -0.20 -11.81
N GLU A 41 18.35 -0.28 -10.79
CA GLU A 41 18.82 -1.51 -10.16
C GLU A 41 17.86 -2.02 -9.08
N SER A 42 17.03 -1.14 -8.53
CA SER A 42 16.06 -1.44 -7.47
C SER A 42 14.76 -2.06 -7.97
N HIS A 43 14.53 -2.12 -9.29
CA HIS A 43 13.27 -2.63 -9.87
C HIS A 43 12.91 -4.06 -9.45
N GLU A 44 13.89 -4.98 -9.36
CA GLU A 44 13.64 -6.36 -8.95
C GLU A 44 13.23 -6.46 -7.47
N VAL A 45 13.91 -5.69 -6.62
CA VAL A 45 13.62 -5.60 -5.19
C VAL A 45 12.24 -5.00 -4.96
N ILE A 46 11.90 -3.90 -5.65
CA ILE A 46 10.58 -3.26 -5.59
C ILE A 46 9.49 -4.22 -6.08
N GLY A 47 9.74 -4.91 -7.19
CA GLY A 47 8.83 -5.91 -7.73
C GLY A 47 8.55 -7.01 -6.71
N TRP A 48 9.58 -7.52 -6.05
CA TRP A 48 9.43 -8.52 -4.99
C TRP A 48 8.68 -7.98 -3.78
N ILE A 49 9.06 -6.80 -3.26
CA ILE A 49 8.40 -6.15 -2.12
C ILE A 49 6.91 -5.97 -2.39
N SER A 50 6.56 -5.41 -3.55
CA SER A 50 5.16 -5.14 -3.92
C SER A 50 4.30 -6.42 -3.99
N ALA A 51 4.90 -7.59 -4.18
CA ALA A 51 4.18 -8.85 -4.25
C ALA A 51 3.97 -9.52 -2.87
N GLN A 52 4.51 -8.96 -1.78
CA GLN A 52 4.45 -9.60 -0.46
C GLN A 52 3.16 -9.28 0.29
N ILE A 53 2.48 -10.32 0.79
CA ILE A 53 1.26 -10.19 1.60
C ILE A 53 1.49 -9.48 2.95
N CYS A 54 2.72 -9.46 3.45
CA CYS A 54 3.07 -8.82 4.71
C CYS A 54 3.19 -7.29 4.61
N VAL A 55 3.19 -6.73 3.39
CA VAL A 55 3.22 -5.28 3.17
C VAL A 55 1.85 -4.70 3.50
N ASP A 56 1.82 -3.72 4.39
CA ASP A 56 0.60 -2.98 4.72
C ASP A 56 0.29 -1.88 3.69
N LEU A 57 -0.97 -1.43 3.67
CA LEU A 57 -1.46 -0.44 2.71
C LEU A 57 -0.68 0.88 2.79
N GLY A 58 -0.32 1.32 4.00
CA GLY A 58 0.43 2.56 4.19
C GLY A 58 1.82 2.47 3.56
N SER A 59 2.49 1.32 3.71
CA SER A 59 3.80 1.06 3.13
C SER A 59 3.74 0.91 1.60
N ALA A 60 2.71 0.25 1.07
CA ALA A 60 2.49 0.15 -0.37
C ALA A 60 2.21 1.51 -1.03
N LEU A 61 1.42 2.38 -0.38
CA LEU A 61 1.16 3.74 -0.87
C LEU A 61 2.38 4.64 -0.76
N THR A 62 3.18 4.54 0.31
CA THR A 62 4.47 5.22 0.38
C THR A 62 5.38 4.76 -0.75
N LEU A 63 5.48 3.45 -1.01
CA LEU A 63 6.26 2.91 -2.13
C LEU A 63 5.79 3.46 -3.49
N PHE A 64 4.47 3.50 -3.72
CA PHE A 64 3.87 4.09 -4.92
C PHE A 64 4.23 5.57 -5.08
N MET A 65 4.12 6.37 -4.01
CA MET A 65 4.43 7.80 -4.06
C MET A 65 5.93 8.09 -4.25
N ASN A 66 6.81 7.27 -3.67
CA ASN A 66 8.25 7.41 -3.85
C ASN A 66 8.69 7.18 -5.31
N ALA A 67 7.86 6.53 -6.13
CA ALA A 67 8.13 6.38 -7.56
C ALA A 67 7.94 7.69 -8.35
N GLU A 68 7.32 8.69 -7.73
CA GLU A 68 6.93 9.96 -8.32
C GLU A 68 6.02 9.77 -9.55
N PRO A 69 4.83 9.17 -9.36
CA PRO A 69 3.91 8.85 -10.45
C PRO A 69 3.49 10.08 -11.25
N GLU A 70 3.52 11.28 -10.66
CA GLU A 70 3.18 12.56 -11.30
C GLU A 70 3.98 12.79 -12.60
N HIS A 71 5.26 12.38 -12.64
CA HIS A 71 6.13 12.56 -13.81
C HIS A 71 5.66 11.79 -15.05
N PHE A 72 4.92 10.70 -14.86
CA PHE A 72 4.54 9.79 -15.95
C PHE A 72 3.03 9.62 -16.12
N ASN A 73 2.21 10.12 -15.18
CA ASN A 73 0.77 9.84 -15.11
C ASN A 73 -0.02 10.27 -16.37
N LYS A 74 0.50 11.24 -17.12
CA LYS A 74 -0.11 11.77 -18.34
C LYS A 74 0.59 11.32 -19.62
N ILE A 75 1.66 10.53 -19.52
CA ILE A 75 2.45 10.06 -20.66
C ILE A 75 1.87 8.71 -21.13
N PRO A 76 1.44 8.60 -22.41
CA PRO A 76 1.03 7.31 -22.98
C PRO A 76 2.15 6.28 -22.86
N ARG A 77 1.81 5.00 -22.60
CA ARG A 77 2.79 3.94 -22.34
C ARG A 77 3.86 3.82 -23.43
N GLN A 78 3.46 3.95 -24.70
CA GLN A 78 4.35 3.89 -25.87
C GLN A 78 5.34 5.07 -25.96
N ASN A 79 5.06 6.17 -25.25
CA ASN A 79 5.89 7.38 -25.26
C ASN A 79 6.83 7.46 -24.04
N VAL A 80 6.81 6.45 -23.15
CA VAL A 80 7.73 6.39 -22.00
C VAL A 80 9.11 5.93 -22.49
N ALA A 81 10.14 6.73 -22.22
CA ALA A 81 11.53 6.40 -22.54
C ALA A 81 11.97 5.07 -21.88
N GLY A 82 12.78 4.29 -22.59
CA GLY A 82 13.21 2.94 -22.18
C GLY A 82 13.57 2.79 -20.69
N PRO A 83 14.46 3.63 -20.13
CA PRO A 83 14.83 3.57 -18.72
C PRO A 83 13.66 3.71 -17.71
N ALA A 84 12.61 4.45 -18.08
CA ALA A 84 11.45 4.70 -17.22
C ALA A 84 10.34 3.64 -17.40
N GLN A 85 10.45 2.74 -18.38
CA GLN A 85 9.42 1.72 -18.64
C GLN A 85 9.32 0.72 -17.49
N GLY A 86 10.44 0.31 -16.90
CA GLY A 86 10.47 -0.59 -15.74
C GLY A 86 9.71 0.01 -14.54
N ARG A 87 10.02 1.26 -14.20
CA ARG A 87 9.31 2.03 -13.17
C ARG A 87 7.81 2.10 -13.43
N CYS A 88 7.41 2.46 -14.66
CA CYS A 88 5.99 2.55 -15.02
C CYS A 88 5.27 1.19 -14.94
N ALA A 89 5.92 0.09 -15.30
CA ALA A 89 5.35 -1.25 -15.19
C ALA A 89 5.14 -1.66 -13.72
N GLN A 90 6.07 -1.30 -12.83
CA GLN A 90 5.90 -1.51 -11.38
C GLN A 90 4.77 -0.65 -10.81
N LEU A 91 4.64 0.60 -11.26
CA LEU A 91 3.52 1.48 -10.90
C LEU A 91 2.16 0.92 -11.35
N ASP A 92 2.07 0.35 -12.56
CA ASP A 92 0.87 -0.34 -13.02
C ASP A 92 0.48 -1.48 -12.06
N ALA A 93 1.44 -2.34 -11.73
CA ALA A 93 1.22 -3.50 -10.88
C ALA A 93 0.86 -3.09 -9.43
N LEU A 94 1.54 -2.09 -8.88
CA LEU A 94 1.23 -1.54 -7.55
C LEU A 94 -0.18 -0.95 -7.51
N CYS A 95 -0.53 -0.09 -8.47
CA CYS A 95 -1.85 0.53 -8.55
C CYS A 95 -2.95 -0.53 -8.62
N GLN A 96 -2.77 -1.57 -9.44
CA GLN A 96 -3.70 -2.68 -9.55
C GLN A 96 -3.85 -3.43 -8.23
N ARG A 97 -2.75 -3.79 -7.56
CA ARG A 97 -2.78 -4.50 -6.27
C ARG A 97 -3.42 -3.67 -5.17
N ILE A 98 -3.10 -2.37 -5.10
CA ILE A 98 -3.75 -1.43 -4.18
C ILE A 98 -5.25 -1.47 -4.42
N ASN A 99 -5.71 -1.20 -5.64
CA ASN A 99 -7.14 -1.15 -5.96
C ASN A 99 -7.88 -2.47 -5.77
N ALA A 100 -7.18 -3.60 -5.91
CA ALA A 100 -7.72 -4.92 -5.62
C ALA A 100 -7.87 -5.21 -4.11
N GLY A 101 -7.39 -4.33 -3.23
CA GLY A 101 -7.41 -4.52 -1.79
C GLY A 101 -6.38 -5.55 -1.30
N PHE A 102 -5.31 -5.79 -2.05
CA PHE A 102 -4.27 -6.76 -1.69
C PHE A 102 -3.56 -6.40 -0.39
N TYR A 103 -3.38 -5.10 -0.12
CA TYR A 103 -2.74 -4.59 1.09
C TYR A 103 -3.78 -4.17 2.13
N LEU A 104 -3.62 -4.63 3.36
CA LEU A 104 -4.50 -4.25 4.47
C LEU A 104 -3.94 -3.05 5.24
N PRO A 105 -4.79 -2.13 5.73
CA PRO A 105 -4.35 -1.03 6.58
C PRO A 105 -3.87 -1.55 7.95
N ASP A 106 -2.71 -1.08 8.39
CA ASP A 106 -2.19 -1.35 9.74
C ASP A 106 -2.48 -0.15 10.65
N PRO A 107 -3.36 -0.29 11.68
CA PRO A 107 -3.72 0.83 12.55
C PRO A 107 -2.56 1.33 13.41
N THR A 108 -1.49 0.56 13.55
CA THR A 108 -0.29 0.92 14.33
C THR A 108 0.76 1.65 13.49
N ARG A 109 0.61 1.66 12.15
CA ARG A 109 1.56 2.26 11.22
C ARG A 109 0.87 3.24 10.29
N GLN A 110 1.18 4.52 10.48
CA GLN A 110 0.73 5.57 9.57
C GLN A 110 1.52 5.53 8.26
N MET A 111 0.88 5.95 7.17
CA MET A 111 1.53 6.22 5.89
C MET A 111 2.50 7.41 6.04
N ILE A 112 3.67 7.34 5.40
CA ILE A 112 4.53 8.54 5.22
C ILE A 112 3.97 9.34 4.04
N GLY A 113 3.82 10.64 4.23
CA GLY A 113 3.36 11.56 3.18
C GLY A 113 1.86 11.46 2.90
N ALA A 114 1.02 11.28 3.92
CA ALA A 114 -0.44 11.15 3.76
C ALA A 114 -1.06 12.41 3.10
N GLU A 115 -0.48 13.58 3.33
CA GLU A 115 -0.84 14.84 2.66
C GLU A 115 -0.63 14.79 1.15
N ARG A 116 0.43 14.11 0.68
CA ARG A 116 0.66 13.90 -0.75
C ARG A 116 -0.38 12.97 -1.34
N LEU A 117 -0.82 11.95 -0.59
CA LEU A 117 -1.95 11.11 -1.01
C LEU A 117 -3.23 11.91 -1.15
N VAL A 118 -3.55 12.79 -0.21
CA VAL A 118 -4.73 13.66 -0.31
C VAL A 118 -4.65 14.53 -1.56
N ALA A 119 -3.52 15.22 -1.77
CA ALA A 119 -3.31 16.05 -2.95
C ALA A 119 -3.44 15.25 -4.27
N TRP A 120 -2.90 14.03 -4.31
CA TRP A 120 -3.05 13.14 -5.46
C TRP A 120 -4.52 12.78 -5.72
N MET A 121 -5.28 12.42 -4.68
CA MET A 121 -6.69 12.07 -4.80
C MET A 121 -7.54 13.24 -5.28
N ASP A 122 -7.25 14.45 -4.79
CA ASP A 122 -7.90 15.68 -5.23
C ASP A 122 -7.60 15.96 -6.71
N ALA A 123 -6.32 15.91 -7.11
CA ALA A 123 -5.91 16.10 -8.50
C ALA A 123 -6.53 15.07 -9.44
N GLN A 124 -6.57 13.80 -9.03
CA GLN A 124 -7.23 12.72 -9.75
C GLN A 124 -8.73 13.00 -9.93
N GLY A 125 -9.42 13.46 -8.88
CA GLY A 125 -10.84 13.82 -8.94
C GLY A 125 -11.09 14.95 -9.94
N GLU A 126 -10.25 15.98 -9.92
CA GLU A 126 -10.34 17.10 -10.86
C GLU A 126 -10.06 16.68 -12.32
N ASP A 127 -9.09 15.79 -12.54
CA ASP A 127 -8.79 15.25 -13.86
C ASP A 127 -9.93 14.39 -14.42
N ILE A 128 -10.60 13.60 -13.56
CA ILE A 128 -11.79 12.85 -13.94
C ILE A 128 -12.92 13.81 -14.34
N LYS A 129 -13.16 14.88 -13.57
CA LYS A 129 -14.17 15.91 -13.91
C LYS A 129 -13.88 16.60 -15.24
N ARG A 130 -12.60 16.83 -15.55
CA ARG A 130 -12.14 17.41 -16.82
C ARG A 130 -12.14 16.42 -17.99
N GLY A 131 -12.43 15.13 -17.76
CA GLY A 131 -12.40 14.10 -18.78
C GLY A 131 -10.98 13.72 -19.23
N THR A 132 -9.96 14.05 -18.43
CA THR A 132 -8.54 13.78 -18.71
C THR A 132 -7.90 12.90 -17.62
N PRO A 133 -8.48 11.73 -17.29
CA PRO A 133 -8.00 10.90 -16.20
C PRO A 133 -6.53 10.49 -16.40
N GLY A 134 -5.79 10.40 -15.30
CA GLY A 134 -4.44 9.86 -15.30
C GLY A 134 -4.41 8.35 -15.58
N ARG A 135 -3.22 7.86 -15.93
CA ARG A 135 -2.94 6.43 -16.11
C ARG A 135 -3.21 5.63 -14.84
N TRP A 136 -2.76 6.12 -13.70
CA TRP A 136 -2.97 5.47 -12.41
C TRP A 136 -4.06 6.18 -11.64
N GLN A 137 -5.13 5.45 -11.34
CA GLN A 137 -6.26 5.95 -10.58
C GLN A 137 -6.41 5.10 -9.33
N LEU A 138 -6.23 5.70 -8.15
CA LEU A 138 -6.43 5.02 -6.87
C LEU A 138 -7.92 5.02 -6.52
N ASN A 139 -8.42 3.88 -6.07
CA ASN A 139 -9.81 3.75 -5.62
C ASN A 139 -9.97 4.42 -4.25
N ALA A 140 -10.76 5.49 -4.20
CA ALA A 140 -10.99 6.28 -2.99
C ALA A 140 -11.47 5.43 -1.80
N ALA A 141 -12.32 4.43 -2.04
CA ALA A 141 -12.82 3.56 -0.97
C ALA A 141 -11.68 2.77 -0.30
N VAL A 142 -10.73 2.27 -1.11
CA VAL A 142 -9.58 1.50 -0.65
C VAL A 142 -8.60 2.37 0.13
N VAL A 143 -8.28 3.56 -0.38
CA VAL A 143 -7.24 4.42 0.21
C VAL A 143 -7.76 5.34 1.32
N SER A 144 -9.09 5.47 1.48
CA SER A 144 -9.72 6.29 2.52
C SER A 144 -9.17 6.09 3.95
N PRO A 145 -8.79 4.87 4.41
CA PRO A 145 -8.24 4.71 5.76
C PRO A 145 -6.91 5.46 5.95
N MET A 146 -6.16 5.71 4.88
CA MET A 146 -4.85 6.36 4.91
C MET A 146 -4.94 7.89 4.78
N MET A 147 -6.11 8.43 4.40
CA MET A 147 -6.31 9.87 4.21
C MET A 147 -6.78 10.59 5.48
N THR A 148 -7.14 9.87 6.54
CA THR A 148 -7.64 10.49 7.77
C THR A 148 -6.47 10.89 8.67
N THR A 149 -6.07 12.17 8.63
CA THR A 149 -5.13 12.77 9.60
C THR A 149 -5.84 13.01 10.92
N GLY A 150 -6.12 11.94 11.65
CA GLY A 150 -6.77 12.03 12.94
C GLY A 150 -6.77 10.68 13.61
N THR A 151 -6.25 10.64 14.84
CA THR A 151 -6.19 9.46 15.72
C THR A 151 -7.37 8.54 15.48
N HIS A 152 -7.12 7.30 15.02
CA HIS A 152 -8.11 6.24 15.11
C HIS A 152 -8.41 6.01 16.59
N LYS A 153 -9.33 6.81 17.16
CA LYS A 153 -10.06 6.40 18.35
C LYS A 153 -10.77 5.13 17.92
N GLY A 154 -10.23 4.00 18.38
CA GLY A 154 -10.61 2.68 17.91
C GLY A 154 -12.11 2.59 17.76
N ARG A 155 -12.57 2.03 16.63
CA ARG A 155 -13.98 1.71 16.41
C ARG A 155 -14.50 1.07 17.70
N ARG A 156 -15.27 1.83 18.48
CA ARG A 156 -15.98 1.31 19.63
C ARG A 156 -16.93 0.29 19.02
N ARG A 157 -16.64 -0.99 19.25
CA ARG A 157 -17.50 -2.09 18.84
C ARG A 157 -18.88 -1.72 19.35
N VAL A 158 -19.81 -1.36 18.47
CA VAL A 158 -21.19 -1.12 18.87
C VAL A 158 -21.64 -2.48 19.40
N GLN A 159 -21.69 -2.58 20.72
CA GLN A 159 -22.22 -3.75 21.41
C GLN A 159 -23.69 -3.78 21.02
N LYS A 160 -23.99 -4.53 19.95
CA LYS A 160 -25.35 -4.90 19.61
C LYS A 160 -25.86 -5.64 20.84
N ASN A 161 -26.67 -4.95 21.63
CA ASN A 161 -27.54 -5.58 22.60
C ASN A 161 -28.52 -6.44 21.82
N ASN A 162 -28.08 -7.63 21.40
CA ASN A 162 -28.97 -8.71 21.09
C ASN A 162 -29.63 -9.08 22.42
N LYS A 163 -30.73 -8.39 22.73
CA LYS A 163 -31.76 -8.94 23.60
C LYS A 163 -32.22 -10.22 22.89
N SER A 164 -31.59 -11.32 23.27
CA SER A 164 -31.93 -12.66 22.81
C SER A 164 -33.39 -12.90 23.13
N LEU A 165 -34.22 -12.87 22.09
CA LEU A 165 -35.62 -13.31 22.11
C LEU A 165 -35.74 -14.84 22.26
N LEU A 166 -34.62 -15.56 22.41
CA LEU A 166 -34.58 -17.02 22.61
C LEU A 166 -34.42 -17.42 24.09
N GLY A 167 -34.30 -16.46 25.02
CA GLY A 167 -34.21 -16.72 26.46
C GLY A 167 -35.54 -16.90 27.21
N LYS A 168 -36.68 -16.96 26.51
CA LYS A 168 -38.03 -17.08 27.12
C LYS A 168 -38.77 -18.37 26.80
N LEU A 169 -38.15 -19.35 26.13
CA LEU A 169 -38.82 -20.58 25.70
C LEU A 169 -38.51 -21.83 26.54
N ILE A 170 -37.77 -21.71 27.64
CA ILE A 170 -37.54 -22.85 28.55
C ILE A 170 -37.74 -22.38 29.99
N SER A 171 -38.99 -22.38 30.44
CA SER A 171 -39.31 -22.51 31.86
C SER A 171 -39.63 -23.98 32.11
N PRO A 172 -38.89 -24.71 32.96
CA PRO A 172 -39.30 -26.03 33.39
C PRO A 172 -40.42 -25.89 34.44
N LEU A 173 -41.59 -26.43 34.13
CA LEU A 173 -42.62 -26.77 35.12
C LEU A 173 -42.12 -28.01 35.87
N PHE A 174 -41.63 -27.81 37.11
CA PHE A 174 -41.57 -28.88 38.09
C PHE A 174 -42.74 -28.69 39.06
N ALA A 175 -43.62 -29.68 39.06
CA ALA A 175 -44.51 -30.01 40.16
C ALA A 175 -43.71 -30.64 41.31
#